data_AF-A0A9E1IW72-F1
#
_entry.id   AF-A0A9E1IW72-F1
#
_cell.length_a   1.000
_cell.length_b   1.000
_cell.length_c   1.000
_cell.angle_alpha   90.00
_cell.angle_beta   90.00
_cell.angle_gamma   90.00
#
_symmetry.space_group_name_H-M   'P 1'
#
loop_
_entity.id
_entity.type
_entity.pdbx_description
1 polymer ?
#
loop_
_entity_poly.entity_id
_entity_poly.type
_entity_poly.pdbx_seq_one_letter_code
_entity_poly.pdbx_strand_id
1 'polypeptide(L)'
;MKFRPISILALILLLTACASVDVTKTGKGFYEPTKAAEVNILKTLPDYKYVELGTVTVSGFDSKASAKMHNAIRAKSAALGANAVILTDEGLNPGPFGTYLRWATGVAIRSTENQ
;
A
#
# COMPACT_ATOMS: atom_id res chain seq x y z
N MET A 1 35.30 -9.58 -37.46
CA MET A 1 33.99 -9.44 -36.78
C MET A 1 33.86 -10.48 -35.67
N LYS A 2 34.18 -10.13 -34.41
CA LYS A 2 34.01 -11.00 -33.22
C LYS A 2 33.46 -10.14 -32.07
N PHE A 3 32.18 -9.76 -32.13
CA PHE A 3 31.51 -8.97 -31.07
C PHE A 3 30.51 -9.79 -30.23
N ARG A 4 30.46 -11.12 -30.42
CA ARG A 4 29.43 -12.00 -29.82
C ARG A 4 29.45 -12.13 -28.28
N PRO A 5 30.59 -12.09 -27.54
CA PRO A 5 30.53 -12.30 -26.10
C PRO A 5 30.11 -11.06 -25.29
N ILE A 6 30.30 -9.85 -25.85
CA ILE A 6 30.03 -8.59 -25.15
C ILE A 6 28.51 -8.34 -25.05
N SER A 7 27.76 -8.64 -26.11
CA SER A 7 26.30 -8.49 -26.10
C SER A 7 25.60 -9.43 -25.11
N ILE A 8 26.15 -10.63 -24.87
CA ILE A 8 25.58 -11.60 -23.92
C ILE A 8 25.83 -11.13 -22.48
N LEU A 9 27.03 -10.61 -22.20
CA LEU A 9 27.37 -10.10 -20.87
C LEU A 9 26.53 -8.85 -20.51
N ALA A 10 26.28 -7.97 -21.47
CA ALA A 10 25.42 -6.80 -21.28
C ALA A 10 23.96 -7.19 -20.94
N LEU A 11 23.44 -8.25 -21.56
CA LEU A 11 22.08 -8.72 -21.34
C LEU A 11 21.88 -9.33 -19.93
N ILE A 12 22.91 -9.98 -19.38
CA ILE A 12 22.87 -10.56 -18.03
C ILE A 12 22.89 -9.46 -16.96
N LEU A 13 23.63 -8.38 -17.19
CA LEU A 13 23.72 -7.25 -16.26
C LEU A 13 22.38 -6.47 -16.13
N LEU A 14 21.58 -6.46 -17.20
CA LEU A 14 20.25 -5.83 -17.24
C LEU A 14 19.20 -6.60 -16.43
N LEU A 15 19.38 -7.91 -16.22
CA LEU A 15 18.42 -8.77 -15.50
C LEU A 15 18.63 -8.75 -13.97
N THR A 16 19.79 -8.29 -13.49
CA THR A 16 20.09 -8.22 -12.05
C THR A 16 19.76 -6.87 -11.41
N ALA A 17 19.24 -5.91 -12.17
CA ALA A 17 18.71 -4.65 -11.64
C ALA A 17 17.30 -4.85 -11.06
N CYS A 18 17.14 -5.84 -10.17
CA CYS A 18 15.92 -6.02 -9.41
C CYS A 18 15.96 -5.00 -8.28
N ALA A 19 15.04 -4.03 -8.35
CA ALA A 19 14.93 -2.89 -7.45
C ALA A 19 15.03 -3.31 -5.97
N SER A 20 15.98 -2.70 -5.23
CA SER A 20 15.97 -2.76 -3.78
C SER A 20 14.80 -1.92 -3.28
N VAL A 21 13.69 -2.58 -2.95
CA VAL A 21 12.58 -1.94 -2.23
C VAL A 21 12.98 -1.85 -0.76
N ASP A 22 13.31 -0.64 -0.33
CA ASP A 22 13.55 -0.34 1.07
C ASP A 22 12.20 -0.32 1.80
N VAL A 23 11.86 -1.47 2.41
CA VAL A 23 10.65 -1.59 3.24
C VAL A 23 11.08 -1.26 4.66
N THR A 24 10.83 -0.02 5.09
CA THR A 24 10.97 0.39 6.49
C THR A 24 9.96 -0.40 7.34
N LYS A 25 10.37 -1.57 7.84
CA LYS A 25 9.57 -2.45 8.69
C LYS A 25 9.51 -1.86 10.10
N THR A 26 8.40 -1.21 10.43
CA THR A 26 8.12 -0.73 11.79
C THR A 26 7.20 -1.65 12.58
N GLY A 27 7.21 -2.97 12.32
CA GLY A 27 6.37 -3.96 13.02
C GLY A 27 7.09 -5.29 13.28
N LYS A 28 6.82 -5.91 14.44
CA LYS A 28 7.34 -7.25 14.78
C LYS A 28 6.64 -8.31 13.93
N GLY A 29 7.29 -8.77 12.87
CA GLY A 29 6.85 -9.91 12.07
C GLY A 29 6.76 -9.62 10.57
N PHE A 30 7.12 -10.60 9.75
CA PHE A 30 6.83 -10.58 8.31
C PHE A 30 5.46 -11.19 8.10
N TYR A 31 4.58 -10.46 7.41
CA TYR A 31 3.25 -10.91 7.07
C TYR A 31 3.15 -10.98 5.55
N GLU A 32 2.71 -12.13 5.04
CA GLU A 32 2.50 -12.27 3.60
C GLU A 32 1.41 -11.29 3.13
N PRO A 33 1.59 -10.69 1.93
CA PRO A 33 0.57 -9.83 1.33
C PRO A 33 -0.79 -10.53 1.25
N THR A 34 -1.85 -9.82 1.63
CA THR A 34 -3.24 -10.31 1.54
C THR A 34 -3.86 -9.87 0.21
N LYS A 35 -5.07 -10.36 -0.10
CA LYS A 35 -5.80 -9.85 -1.27
C LYS A 35 -6.43 -8.50 -0.93
N ALA A 36 -6.23 -7.50 -1.77
CA ALA A 36 -6.81 -6.17 -1.55
C ALA A 36 -8.34 -6.18 -1.42
N ALA A 37 -9.03 -7.12 -2.06
CA ALA A 37 -10.48 -7.28 -1.94
C ALA A 37 -10.94 -7.79 -0.56
N GLU A 38 -10.06 -8.46 0.18
CA GLU A 38 -10.33 -9.02 1.51
C GLU A 38 -9.98 -8.02 2.63
N VAL A 39 -9.37 -6.87 2.30
CA VAL A 39 -9.03 -5.82 3.28
C VAL A 39 -10.26 -4.98 3.62
N ASN A 40 -10.66 -5.05 4.90
CA ASN A 40 -11.75 -4.26 5.44
C ASN A 40 -11.31 -2.83 5.74
N ILE A 41 -12.14 -1.85 5.40
CA ILE A 41 -11.91 -0.45 5.78
C ILE A 41 -12.80 -0.18 6.99
N LEU A 42 -12.17 0.10 8.13
CA LEU A 42 -12.83 0.40 9.39
C LEU A 42 -12.80 1.91 9.63
N LYS A 43 -13.93 2.50 10.05
CA LYS A 43 -13.99 3.90 10.50
C LYS A 43 -13.90 4.04 12.02
N THR A 44 -13.96 2.93 12.73
CA THR A 44 -13.89 2.85 14.18
C THR A 44 -12.82 1.84 14.57
N LEU A 45 -12.32 1.98 15.80
CA LEU A 45 -11.44 0.98 16.39
C LEU A 45 -12.22 -0.34 16.53
N PRO A 46 -11.65 -1.48 16.11
CA PRO A 46 -12.28 -2.78 16.31
C PRO A 46 -12.12 -3.29 17.74
N ASP A 47 -13.08 -4.10 18.19
CA ASP A 47 -13.10 -4.68 19.55
C ASP A 47 -12.26 -5.95 19.70
N TYR A 48 -11.66 -6.46 18.62
CA TYR A 48 -10.80 -7.66 18.62
C TYR A 48 -9.31 -7.30 18.79
N LYS A 49 -8.48 -8.30 19.14
CA LYS A 49 -7.03 -8.11 19.26
C LYS A 49 -6.37 -8.06 17.88
N TYR A 50 -5.54 -7.06 17.63
CA TYR A 50 -4.81 -6.88 16.38
C TYR A 50 -3.37 -6.41 16.61
N VAL A 51 -2.55 -6.58 15.58
CA VAL A 51 -1.21 -5.99 15.48
C VAL A 51 -1.24 -4.90 14.43
N GLU A 52 -0.66 -3.74 14.76
CA GLU A 52 -0.45 -2.65 13.82
C GLU A 52 0.76 -2.94 12.94
N LEU A 53 0.56 -2.91 11.63
CA LEU A 53 1.60 -3.19 10.63
C LEU A 53 2.28 -1.90 10.14
N GLY A 54 1.53 -0.80 10.12
CA GLY A 54 2.05 0.51 9.73
C GLY A 54 0.95 1.49 9.35
N THR A 55 1.33 2.75 9.18
CA THR A 55 0.42 3.80 8.70
C THR A 55 0.50 3.89 7.17
N VAL A 56 -0.66 4.02 6.53
CA VAL A 56 -0.82 4.12 5.10
C VAL A 56 -1.56 5.40 4.76
N THR A 57 -0.97 6.21 3.88
CA THR A 57 -1.61 7.42 3.34
C THR A 57 -1.77 7.31 1.83
N VAL A 58 -2.92 7.74 1.34
CA VAL A 58 -3.26 7.87 -0.07
C VAL A 58 -3.76 9.29 -0.34
N SER A 59 -3.35 9.89 -1.44
CA SER A 59 -3.72 11.25 -1.82
C SER A 59 -3.77 11.40 -3.34
N GLY A 60 -4.33 12.51 -3.82
CA GLY A 60 -4.39 12.83 -5.25
C GLY A 60 -5.58 12.21 -6.00
N PHE A 61 -6.64 11.81 -5.31
CA PHE A 61 -7.85 11.29 -5.94
C PHE A 61 -8.81 12.43 -6.24
N ASP A 62 -9.51 12.39 -7.38
CA ASP A 62 -10.61 13.34 -7.61
C ASP A 62 -11.66 13.27 -6.48
N SER A 63 -12.27 14.41 -6.14
CA SER A 63 -13.27 14.48 -5.06
C SER A 63 -14.47 13.55 -5.24
N LYS A 64 -14.81 13.19 -6.48
CA LYS A 64 -15.88 12.23 -6.81
C LYS A 64 -15.39 10.78 -6.83
N ALA A 65 -14.09 10.54 -6.77
CA ALA A 65 -13.47 9.22 -6.93
C ALA A 65 -13.17 8.52 -5.60
N SER A 66 -14.08 8.60 -4.61
CA SER A 66 -13.91 7.98 -3.28
C SER A 66 -13.69 6.48 -3.35
N ALA A 67 -14.37 5.78 -4.27
CA ALA A 67 -14.18 4.33 -4.47
C ALA A 67 -12.74 4.00 -4.92
N LYS A 68 -12.13 4.83 -5.79
CA LYS A 68 -10.74 4.63 -6.24
C LYS A 68 -9.76 4.87 -5.09
N MET A 69 -10.01 5.87 -4.26
CA MET A 69 -9.23 6.13 -3.04
C MET A 69 -9.29 4.94 -2.07
N HIS A 70 -10.48 4.41 -1.80
CA HIS A 70 -10.66 3.23 -0.96
C HIS A 70 -9.99 1.99 -1.54
N ASN A 71 -10.01 1.79 -2.85
CA ASN A 71 -9.28 0.67 -3.46
C ASN A 71 -7.76 0.85 -3.35
N ALA A 72 -7.27 2.09 -3.47
CA ALA A 72 -5.85 2.37 -3.31
C ALA A 72 -5.36 2.13 -1.87
N ILE A 73 -6.13 2.54 -0.86
CA ILE A 73 -5.74 2.31 0.53
C ILE A 73 -5.78 0.81 0.89
N ARG A 74 -6.77 0.06 0.35
CA ARG A 74 -6.79 -1.40 0.46
C ARG A 74 -5.57 -2.04 -0.18
N ALA A 75 -5.21 -1.65 -1.40
CA ALA A 75 -4.06 -2.23 -2.10
C ALA A 75 -2.75 -2.00 -1.33
N LYS A 76 -2.54 -0.78 -0.81
CA LYS A 76 -1.36 -0.47 0.01
C LYS A 76 -1.34 -1.24 1.33
N SER A 77 -2.47 -1.36 2.01
CA SER A 77 -2.58 -2.11 3.26
C SER A 77 -2.39 -3.62 3.03
N ALA A 78 -2.92 -4.13 1.92
CA ALA A 78 -2.78 -5.52 1.52
C ALA A 78 -1.33 -5.91 1.25
N ALA A 79 -0.55 -5.00 0.64
CA ALA A 79 0.89 -5.21 0.44
C ALA A 79 1.68 -5.34 1.75
N LEU A 80 1.15 -4.80 2.86
CA LEU A 80 1.72 -4.97 4.20
C LEU A 80 1.28 -6.27 4.88
N GLY A 81 0.33 -7.01 4.28
CA GLY A 81 -0.26 -8.21 4.87
C GLY A 81 -1.37 -7.92 5.89
N ALA A 82 -1.97 -6.73 5.81
CA ALA A 82 -3.09 -6.33 6.66
C ALA A 82 -4.40 -7.00 6.24
N ASN A 83 -5.27 -7.30 7.20
CA ASN A 83 -6.64 -7.75 6.92
C ASN A 83 -7.67 -6.60 7.05
N ALA A 84 -7.28 -5.52 7.72
CA ALA A 84 -8.10 -4.32 7.82
C ALA A 84 -7.23 -3.05 7.87
N VAL A 85 -7.84 -1.91 7.56
CA VAL A 85 -7.25 -0.58 7.71
C VAL A 85 -8.23 0.28 8.49
N ILE A 86 -7.76 0.86 9.60
CA ILE A 86 -8.53 1.81 10.40
C ILE A 86 -8.27 3.20 9.81
N LEU A 87 -9.28 3.83 9.22
CA LEU A 87 -9.19 5.20 8.76
C LEU A 87 -9.10 6.14 9.96
N THR A 88 -7.99 6.85 10.07
CA THR A 88 -7.76 7.84 11.13
C THR A 88 -8.16 9.23 10.68
N ASP A 89 -7.94 9.54 9.40
CA ASP A 89 -8.26 10.84 8.84
C ASP A 89 -8.60 10.75 7.35
N GLU A 90 -9.52 11.59 6.88
CA GLU A 90 -9.85 11.77 5.47
C GLU A 90 -10.25 13.21 5.19
N GLY A 91 -9.86 13.72 4.03
CA GLY A 91 -10.08 15.13 3.73
C GLY A 91 -10.06 15.47 2.26
N LEU A 92 -10.28 16.76 2.00
CA LEU A 92 -10.21 17.39 0.69
C LEU A 92 -9.15 18.49 0.74
N ASN A 93 -8.23 18.45 -0.21
CA ASN A 93 -7.28 19.52 -0.45
C ASN A 93 -7.66 20.26 -1.73
N PRO A 94 -7.46 21.59 -1.80
CA PRO A 94 -7.65 22.33 -3.04
C PRO A 94 -6.69 21.80 -4.10
N GLY A 95 -7.26 21.43 -5.24
CA GLY A 95 -6.55 20.99 -6.43
C GLY A 95 -6.41 22.11 -7.46
N PRO A 96 -5.65 21.88 -8.54
CA PRO A 96 -5.50 22.84 -9.62
C PRO A 96 -6.84 23.09 -10.32
N PHE A 97 -7.00 24.29 -10.90
CA PHE A 97 -8.19 24.69 -11.67
C PHE A 97 -9.53 24.60 -10.90
N GLY A 98 -9.52 24.86 -9.59
CA GLY A 98 -10.74 24.84 -8.77
C GLY A 98 -11.29 23.44 -8.50
N THR A 99 -10.50 22.40 -8.77
CA THR A 99 -10.84 21.03 -8.39
C THR A 99 -10.50 20.77 -6.92
N TYR A 100 -11.00 19.66 -6.37
CA TYR A 100 -10.63 19.21 -5.03
C TYR A 100 -10.09 17.78 -5.11
N LEU A 101 -8.98 17.55 -4.42
CA LEU A 101 -8.33 16.24 -4.33
C LEU A 101 -8.57 15.63 -2.95
N ARG A 102 -9.04 14.39 -2.93
CA ARG A 102 -9.20 13.60 -1.72
C ARG A 102 -7.91 12.94 -1.30
N TRP A 103 -7.80 12.80 0.01
CA TRP A 103 -6.78 12.01 0.67
C TRP A 103 -7.40 11.27 1.85
N ALA A 104 -6.75 10.18 2.24
CA ALA A 104 -7.08 9.40 3.42
C ALA A 104 -5.83 8.81 4.04
N THR A 105 -5.80 8.79 5.36
CA THR A 105 -4.77 8.15 6.17
C THR A 105 -5.44 7.09 7.04
N GLY A 106 -4.77 5.95 7.18
CA GLY A 106 -5.22 4.91 8.10
C GLY A 106 -4.09 4.03 8.59
N VAL A 107 -4.36 3.30 9.66
CA VAL A 107 -3.45 2.31 10.25
C VAL A 107 -3.82 0.94 9.72
N ALA A 108 -2.89 0.30 9.02
CA ALA A 108 -3.02 -1.06 8.53
C ALA A 108 -2.82 -2.03 9.70
N ILE A 109 -3.82 -2.89 9.93
CA ILE A 109 -3.84 -3.82 11.05
C ILE A 109 -4.01 -5.26 10.56
N ARG A 110 -3.54 -6.20 11.38
CA ARG A 110 -3.80 -7.63 11.21
C ARG A 110 -4.44 -8.19 12.47
N SER A 111 -5.61 -8.81 12.34
CA SER A 111 -6.21 -9.58 13.45
C SER A 111 -5.25 -10.68 13.90
N THR A 112 -5.05 -10.78 15.21
CA THR A 112 -4.36 -11.92 15.83
C THR A 112 -5.28 -13.10 16.11
N GLU A 113 -6.58 -12.84 16.05
CA GLU A 113 -7.61 -13.85 16.21
C GLU A 113 -7.92 -14.42 14.83
N ASN A 114 -7.74 -15.74 14.67
CA ASN A 114 -8.12 -16.46 13.44
C ASN A 114 -9.62 -16.27 13.24
N GLN A 115 -9.98 -15.48 12.23
CA GLN A 115 -11.34 -15.38 11.69
C GLN A 115 -11.42 -16.31 10.48
#